data_AF-A0A454CWT3-F1
#
_entry.id   AF-A0A454CWT3-F1
#
_cell.length_a   1.000
_cell.length_b   1.000
_cell.length_c   1.000
_cell.angle_alpha   90.00
_cell.angle_beta   90.00
_cell.angle_gamma   90.00
#
_symmetry.space_group_name_H-M   'P 1'
#
loop_
_entity.id
_entity.type
_entity.pdbx_description
1 polymer ?
#
loop_
_entity_poly.entity_id
_entity_poly.type
_entity_poly.pdbx_seq_one_letter_code
_entity_poly.pdbx_strand_id
1 'polypeptide(L)' 'MAVLQIGAGGVGWVVAHKAAQNNDVLGDITIASRTIGKCEKIIESIQKKNNLKDS' A
#
# COMPACT_ATOMS: atom_id res chain seq x y z
N MET A 1 -0.76 12.18 -8.72
CA MET A 1 -1.63 11.06 -9.17
C MET A 1 -2.08 10.31 -7.93
N ALA A 2 -3.22 9.60 -7.96
CA ALA A 2 -3.69 8.83 -6.81
C ALA A 2 -4.19 7.47 -7.27
N VAL A 3 -3.87 6.43 -6.49
CA VAL A 3 -4.22 5.04 -6.76
C VAL A 3 -5.15 4.53 -5.66
N LEU A 4 -6.27 3.93 -6.05
CA LEU A 4 -7.14 3.17 -5.16
C LEU A 4 -6.94 1.67 -5.41
N GLN A 5 -6.37 0.98 -4.43
CA GLN A 5 -6.30 -0.49 -4.43
C GLN A 5 -7.50 -1.08 -3.68
N ILE A 6 -8.29 -1.92 -4.36
CA ILE A 6 -9.41 -2.64 -3.75
C ILE A 6 -9.00 -4.10 -3.53
N GLY A 7 -8.88 -4.48 -2.26
CA GLY A 7 -8.48 -5.83 -1.83
C GLY A 7 -7.14 -5.86 -1.10
N ALA A 8 -7.16 -6.43 0.11
CA ALA A 8 -5.99 -6.60 0.99
C ALA A 8 -5.73 -8.09 1.29
N GLY A 9 -5.78 -8.93 0.25
CA GLY A 9 -5.40 -10.35 0.29
C GLY A 9 -3.92 -10.57 0.01
N GLY A 10 -3.48 -11.80 -0.23
CA GLY A 10 -2.07 -12.12 -0.50
C GLY A 10 -1.49 -11.35 -1.70
N VAL A 11 -2.24 -11.26 -2.80
CA VAL A 11 -1.82 -10.46 -3.98
C VAL A 11 -1.86 -8.97 -3.67
N GLY A 12 -2.92 -8.49 -3.01
CA GLY A 12 -3.04 -7.08 -2.61
C GLY A 12 -1.91 -6.62 -1.68
N TRP A 13 -1.39 -7.51 -0.85
CA TRP A 13 -0.22 -7.24 -0.01
C TRP A 13 1.00 -6.89 -0.88
N VAL A 14 1.32 -7.74 -1.87
CA VAL A 14 2.48 -7.52 -2.75
C VAL A 14 2.29 -6.24 -3.58
N VAL A 15 1.09 -6.02 -4.12
CA VAL A 15 0.77 -4.82 -4.90
C VAL A 15 1.00 -3.56 -4.09
N ALA A 16 0.50 -3.50 -2.85
CA ALA A 16 0.66 -2.32 -2.00
C ALA A 16 2.14 -2.02 -1.70
N HIS A 17 2.95 -3.04 -1.43
CA HIS A 17 4.39 -2.87 -1.23
C HIS A 17 5.09 -2.36 -2.50
N LYS A 18 4.75 -2.90 -3.67
CA LYS A 18 5.35 -2.47 -4.95
C LYS A 18 4.89 -1.08 -5.38
N ALA A 19 3.64 -0.74 -5.12
CA ALA A 19 3.12 0.59 -5.34
C ALA A 19 3.84 1.60 -4.44
N ALA A 20 4.00 1.30 -3.15
CA ALA A 20 4.73 2.17 -2.23
C ALA A 20 6.19 2.40 -2.64
N GLN A 21 6.87 1.37 -3.15
CA GLN A 21 8.25 1.46 -3.68
C GLN A 21 8.38 2.38 -4.90
N ASN A 22 7.27 2.74 -5.53
CA ASN A 22 7.20 3.58 -6.73
C ASN A 22 6.19 4.73 -6.52
N ASN A 23 6.01 5.17 -5.27
CA ASN A 23 5.05 6.23 -4.94
C ASN A 23 5.47 7.61 -5.50
N ASP A 24 6.74 7.79 -5.85
CA ASP A 24 7.22 8.94 -6.63
C ASP A 24 6.55 9.05 -8.02
N VAL A 25 6.18 7.90 -8.60
CA VAL A 25 5.46 7.83 -9.89
C VAL A 25 3.95 7.72 -9.69
N LEU A 26 3.51 6.89 -8.74
CA LEU A 26 2.10 6.55 -8.54
C LEU A 26 1.34 7.57 -7.67
N GLY A 27 2.06 8.36 -6.87
CA GLY A 27 1.52 9.29 -5.89
C GLY A 27 0.86 8.58 -4.71
N ASP A 28 -0.24 9.15 -4.21
CA ASP A 28 -0.91 8.67 -3.00
C ASP A 28 -1.62 7.33 -3.22
N ILE A 29 -1.41 6.39 -2.31
CA ILE A 29 -1.96 5.03 -2.40
C ILE A 29 -2.99 4.81 -1.31
N THR A 30 -4.25 4.67 -1.71
CA THR A 30 -5.36 4.32 -0.81
C THR A 30 -5.67 2.83 -0.91
N ILE A 31 -5.71 2.12 0.23
CA ILE A 31 -6.05 0.69 0.28
C ILE A 31 -7.44 0.52 0.88
N ALA A 32 -8.36 -0.04 0.10
CA ALA A 32 -9.72 -0.35 0.53
C ALA A 32 -9.93 -1.87 0.65
N SER A 33 -10.58 -2.28 1.75
CA SER A 33 -10.97 -3.66 2.01
C SER A 33 -12.16 -3.67 2.96
N ARG A 34 -12.95 -4.75 2.95
CA ARG A 34 -14.04 -4.95 3.93
C ARG A 34 -13.55 -5.00 5.38
N THR A 35 -12.26 -5.31 5.57
CA THR A 35 -11.63 -5.39 6.89
C THR A 35 -10.50 -4.36 6.97
N ILE A 36 -10.75 -3.26 7.68
CA ILE A 36 -9.78 -2.15 7.86
C ILE A 36 -8.46 -2.64 8.44
N GLY A 37 -8.49 -3.54 9.43
CA GLY A 37 -7.28 -4.10 10.04
C GLY A 37 -6.35 -4.86 9.08
N LYS A 38 -6.82 -5.24 7.88
CA LYS A 38 -5.91 -5.77 6.84
C LYS A 38 -5.15 -4.65 6.13
N CYS A 39 -5.80 -3.51 5.88
CA CYS A 39 -5.16 -2.34 5.29
C CYS A 39 -4.10 -1.77 6.24
N GLU A 40 -4.45 -1.60 7.52
CA GLU A 40 -3.54 -1.08 8.55
C GLU A 40 -2.28 -1.95 8.67
N LYS A 41 -2.42 -3.27 8.70
CA LYS A 41 -1.28 -4.21 8.73
C LYS A 41 -0.34 -4.05 7.53
N ILE A 42 -0.89 -3.80 6.34
CA ILE A 42 -0.10 -3.55 5.13
C ILE A 42 0.67 -2.23 5.27
N ILE A 43 -0.01 -1.16 5.69
CA ILE A 43 0.59 0.17 5.87
C ILE A 43 1.72 0.12 6.90
N GLU A 44 1.48 -0.51 8.05
CA GLU A 44 2.49 -0.70 9.10
C GLU A 44 3.69 -1.51 8.56
N SER A 45 3.45 -2.55 7.76
CA SER A 45 4.53 -3.33 7.15
C SER A 45 5.34 -2.54 6.13
N ILE A 46 4.69 -1.70 5.33
CA ILE A 46 5.34 -0.80 4.36
C ILE A 46 6.29 0.16 5.09
N GLN A 47 5.81 0.79 6.17
CA GLN A 47 6.60 1.71 7.01
C GLN A 47 7.77 1.00 7.68
N LYS A 48 7.53 -0.16 8.34
CA LYS A 48 8.59 -0.94 9.00
C LYS A 48 9.70 -1.39 8.05
N LYS A 49 9.38 -1.66 6.80
CA LYS A 49 10.34 -2.08 5.77
C LYS A 49 10.91 -0.92 4.96
N ASN A 50 10.55 0.32 5.29
CA ASN A 50 10.94 1.54 4.60
C ASN A 50 10.73 1.45 3.07
N ASN A 51 9.55 1.01 2.66
CA ASN A 51 9.22 0.82 1.24
C ASN A 51 8.71 2.09 0.55
N LEU A 52 8.57 3.22 1.26
CA LEU A 52 8.19 4.50 0.65
C LEU A 52 9.43 5.13 0.02
N LYS A 53 9.34 5.53 -1.25
CA LYS A 53 10.45 6.12 -1.98
C LYS A 53 10.50 7.65 -1.82
N ASP A 54 9.33 8.27 -1.87
CA ASP A 54 9.11 9.66 -1.47
C ASP A 54 8.39 9.64 -0.11
N SER A 55 8.94 10.29 0.93
CA SER A 55 8.41 10.24 2.31
C SER A 55 8.04 11.62 2.82
#